data_AF-A0A922Z369-F1
#
_entry.id   AF-A0A922Z369-F1
#
_cell.length_a   1.000
_cell.length_b   1.000
_cell.length_c   1.000
_cell.angle_alpha   90.00
_cell.angle_beta   90.00
_cell.angle_gamma   90.00
#
_symmetry.space_group_name_H-M   'P 1'
#
loop_
_entity.id
_entity.type
_entity.pdbx_description
1 polymer ?
#
loop_
_entity_poly.entity_id
_entity_poly.type
_entity_poly.pdbx_seq_one_letter_code
_entity_poly.pdbx_strand_id
1 'polypeptide(L)' 'MTADEPALVEVRDLKRVFDVSKPWLNRVIERAPRQFLKAVDGVSFEIRKGET' A
#
# COMPACT_ATOMS: atom_id res chain seq x y z
N MET A 1 5.52 -8.24 32.22
CA MET A 1 4.25 -7.66 31.75
C MET A 1 4.34 -6.15 31.93
N THR A 2 4.87 -5.45 30.94
CA THR A 2 4.94 -3.98 30.93
C THR A 2 4.28 -3.53 29.64
N ALA A 3 3.04 -3.09 29.74
CA ALA A 3 2.19 -2.68 28.62
C ALA A 3 2.56 -1.27 28.08
N ASP A 4 3.83 -0.85 28.22
CA ASP A 4 4.26 0.54 28.04
C ASP A 4 5.56 0.67 27.22
N GLU A 5 5.91 -0.35 26.42
CA GLU A 5 6.98 -0.19 25.43
C GLU A 5 6.40 0.57 24.22
N PRO A 6 7.00 1.71 23.81
CA PRO A 6 6.53 2.46 22.66
C PRO A 6 6.55 1.57 21.41
N ALA A 7 5.55 1.76 20.54
CA ALA A 7 5.50 1.06 19.25
C ALA A 7 6.83 1.24 18.52
N LEU A 8 7.40 0.13 18.03
CA LEU A 8 8.67 0.16 17.32
C LEU A 8 8.48 0.82 15.94
N VAL A 9 7.33 0.56 15.32
CA VAL A 9 6.92 1.19 14.06
C VAL A 9 5.51 1.72 14.23
N GLU A 10 5.30 2.98 13.86
CA GLU A 10 3.99 3.60 13.79
C GLU A 10 3.76 4.10 12.36
N VAL A 11 2.65 3.68 11.76
CA VAL A 11 2.24 4.09 10.42
C VAL A 11 0.86 4.71 10.51
N ARG A 12 0.70 5.92 9.97
CA ARG A 12 -0.57 6.65 9.91
C ARG A 12 -0.98 6.86 8.47
N ASP A 13 -2.24 6.58 8.17
CA ASP A 13 -2.89 6.81 6.87
C ASP A 13 -2.09 6.30 5.66
N LEU A 14 -1.57 5.07 5.75
CA LEU A 14 -0.85 4.45 4.65
C LEU A 14 -1.74 4.32 3.43
N LYS A 15 -1.25 4.84 2.30
CA LYS A 15 -1.89 4.74 1.00
C LYS A 15 -0.92 4.15 -0.01
N ARG A 16 -1.36 3.14 -0.75
CA ARG A 16 -0.56 2.51 -1.79
C ARG A 16 -1.37 2.31 -3.06
N VAL A 17 -0.85 2.85 -4.16
CA VAL A 17 -1.41 2.74 -5.50
C VAL A 17 -0.40 2.05 -6.41
N PHE A 18 -0.87 1.09 -7.20
CA PHE A 18 -0.08 0.37 -8.20
C PHE A 18 -0.62 0.66 -9.60
N ASP A 19 0.28 0.88 -10.56
CA ASP A 19 -0.07 0.86 -11.98
C ASP A 19 -0.13 -0.61 -12.42
N VAL A 20 -1.34 -1.06 -12.76
CA VAL A 20 -1.62 -2.42 -13.21
C VAL A 20 -1.97 -2.44 -14.70
N SER A 21 -1.59 -1.38 -15.43
CA SER A 21 -1.79 -1.27 -16.86
C SER A 21 -1.08 -2.37 -17.63
N LYS A 22 -1.68 -2.79 -18.75
CA LYS A 22 -0.97 -3.52 -19.80
C LYS A 22 0.26 -2.72 -20.30
N PRO A 23 1.30 -3.39 -20.84
CA PRO A 23 2.42 -2.73 -21.51
C PRO A 23 1.94 -1.70 -22.55
N TRP A 24 2.73 -0.63 -22.73
CA TRP A 24 2.28 0.55 -23.47
C TRP A 24 1.84 0.24 -24.91
N LEU A 25 2.53 -0.66 -25.60
CA LEU A 25 2.22 -1.02 -26.99
C LEU A 25 0.84 -1.66 -27.10
N ASN A 26 0.55 -2.62 -26.21
CA ASN A 26 -0.76 -3.28 -26.16
C ASN A 26 -1.87 -2.24 -25.94
N ARG A 27 -1.66 -1.25 -25.07
CA ARG A 27 -2.64 -0.20 -24.82
C ARG A 27 -2.93 0.66 -26.05
N VAL A 28 -1.92 0.97 -26.85
CA VAL A 28 -2.10 1.80 -28.05
C VAL A 28 -2.93 1.05 -29.09
N ILE A 29 -2.63 -0.24 -29.31
CA ILE A 29 -3.35 -1.10 -30.25
C ILE A 29 -4.80 -1.28 -29.80
N GLU A 30 -5.02 -1.55 -28.52
CA GLU A 30 -6.35 -1.79 -27.95
C GLU A 30 -7.13 -0.51 -27.60
N ARG A 31 -6.53 0.68 -27.75
CA ARG A 31 -7.05 1.98 -27.25
C ARG A 31 -7.47 1.93 -25.78
N ALA A 32 -6.70 1.21 -24.96
CA ALA A 32 -7.02 1.00 -23.54
C ALA A 32 -6.42 2.11 -22.65
N PRO A 33 -7.17 2.60 -21.64
CA PRO A 33 -6.66 3.57 -20.68
C PRO A 33 -5.67 2.96 -19.68
N ARG A 34 -4.98 3.79 -18.89
CA ARG A 34 -4.18 3.33 -17.75
C ARG A 34 -5.10 2.76 -16.66
N GLN A 35 -4.61 1.75 -15.94
CA GLN A 35 -5.35 1.13 -14.85
C GLN A 35 -4.53 1.21 -13.57
N PHE A 36 -5.18 1.67 -12.50
CA PHE A 36 -4.57 1.81 -11.19
C PHE A 36 -5.33 1.01 -10.15
N LEU A 37 -4.60 0.23 -9.35
CA LEU A 37 -5.13 -0.50 -8.20
C LEU A 37 -4.75 0.24 -6.93
N LYS A 38 -5.75 0.66 -6.16
CA LYS A 38 -5.54 1.09 -4.76
C LYS A 38 -5.50 -0.17 -3.90
N ALA A 39 -4.30 -0.57 -3.49
CA ALA A 39 -4.13 -1.78 -2.70
C ALA A 39 -4.34 -1.55 -1.20
N VAL A 40 -4.01 -0.34 -0.72
CA VAL A 40 -4.20 0.08 0.67
C VAL A 40 -4.67 1.52 0.64
N ASP A 41 -5.78 1.83 1.30
CA ASP A 41 -6.32 3.19 1.39
C ASP A 41 -6.60 3.54 2.85
N GLY A 42 -5.74 4.38 3.44
CA GLY A 42 -5.98 4.99 4.76
C GLY A 42 -5.82 4.02 5.93
N VAL A 43 -4.85 3.11 5.88
CA VAL A 43 -4.62 2.16 6.98
C VAL A 43 -3.59 2.72 7.96
N SER A 44 -3.95 2.72 9.24
CA SER A 44 -3.05 3.08 10.34
C SER A 44 -2.79 1.86 11.20
N PHE A 45 -1.53 1.60 11.54
CA PHE A 45 -1.15 0.47 12.38
C PHE A 45 0.17 0.73 13.12
N GLU A 46 0.37 -0.02 14.19
CA GLU A 46 1.56 0.01 15.01
C GLU A 46 2.13 -1.41 15.08
N ILE A 47 3.45 -1.55 15.04
CA ILE A 47 4.15 -2.82 15.27
C ILE A 47 4.96 -2.67 16.55
N ARG A 48 4.66 -3.51 17.55
CA ARG A 48 5.47 -3.56 18.77
C ARG A 48 6.68 -4.46 18.56
N LYS A 49 7.67 -4.31 19.43
CA LYS A 49 8.87 -5.14 19.41
C LYS A 49 8.50 -6.62 19.62
N GLY A 50 8.86 -7.48 18.67
CA GLY A 50 8.56 -8.91 18.70
C GLY A 50 7.27 -9.33 17.99
N GLU A 51 6.55 -8.40 17.38
CA GLU A 51 5.41 -8.65 16.48
C GLU A 51 5.87 -8.56 15.00
N THR A 52 5.19 -9.28 14.09
CA THR A 52 5.42 -9.24 12.62
C THR A 52 4.10 -9.29 11.87
#